data_AF-A0A2A4IWJ3-F1
#
_entry.id   AF-A0A2A4IWJ3-F1
#
_cell.length_a   1.000
_cell.length_b   1.000
_cell.length_c   1.000
_cell.angle_alpha   90.00
_cell.angle_beta   90.00
_cell.angle_gamma   90.00
#
_symmetry.space_group_name_H-M   'P 1'
#
loop_
_entity.id
_entity.type
_entity.pdbx_description
1 polymer ?
#
loop_
_entity_poly.entity_id
_entity_poly.type
_entity_poly.pdbx_seq_one_letter_code
_entity_poly.pdbx_strand_id
1 'polypeptide(L)'
;GTMSRDRSSKRFYRAESTHDLLSYMDKGQAASDENRWTFETAWEVANKVGGIYTVIRSKAYVSTEEMGENYCLLGPYKEQCARTEVEEAEFPPNSPLTTAVNAMRSQGYKLHTGTWLVDGNPQIILFDIGSGAWQLDGYKQELWNTCGIGIPHLDIEANDAVILGFMVAQFIGEFRKAAESYSDTPPRVVAHFHEWQAGIGLIML
;
A
#
# COMPACT_ATOMS: atom_id res chain seq x y z
N GLY A 1 24.79 -5.18 -55.92
CA GLY A 1 23.75 -4.14 -55.87
C GLY A 1 23.47 -3.81 -54.43
N THR A 2 24.00 -2.67 -53.98
CA THR A 2 23.52 -1.75 -52.94
C THR A 2 22.69 -2.30 -51.75
N MET A 3 23.33 -2.28 -50.58
CA MET A 3 22.66 -2.01 -49.30
C MET A 3 21.99 -0.62 -49.36
N SER A 4 20.72 -0.52 -48.92
CA SER A 4 20.15 0.76 -48.51
C SER A 4 19.99 0.76 -46.99
N ARG A 5 20.73 1.67 -46.35
CA ARG A 5 20.52 2.14 -44.99
C ARG A 5 19.16 2.83 -44.95
N ASP A 6 18.29 2.39 -44.06
CA ASP A 6 17.24 3.27 -43.54
C ASP A 6 17.15 3.10 -42.02
N ARG A 7 18.12 3.73 -41.33
CA ARG A 7 17.97 4.14 -39.94
C ARG A 7 17.21 5.46 -39.96
N SER A 8 16.40 5.65 -38.92
CA SER A 8 15.69 6.88 -38.52
C SER A 8 14.40 7.22 -39.27
N SER A 9 13.27 6.75 -38.72
CA SER A 9 12.11 7.60 -38.36
C SER A 9 10.87 6.75 -38.06
N LYS A 10 10.85 6.05 -36.92
CA LYS A 10 9.58 5.64 -36.30
C LYS A 10 9.47 6.33 -34.94
N ARG A 11 9.34 7.64 -35.00
CA ARG A 11 8.77 8.45 -33.91
C ARG A 11 7.29 8.10 -33.91
N PHE A 12 6.95 7.00 -33.25
CA PHE A 12 5.57 6.53 -33.11
C PHE A 12 4.71 7.65 -32.49
N TYR A 13 3.50 7.81 -33.01
CA TYR A 13 2.37 8.58 -32.50
C TYR A 13 2.40 8.81 -30.98
N ARG A 14 2.92 9.96 -30.51
CA ARG A 14 3.10 10.25 -29.07
C ARG A 14 2.35 11.50 -28.60
N ALA A 15 1.71 12.26 -29.48
CA ALA A 15 1.12 13.55 -29.10
C ALA A 15 -0.25 13.39 -28.40
N GLU A 16 -1.12 12.51 -28.89
CA GLU A 16 -2.44 12.26 -28.28
C GLU A 16 -2.31 11.56 -26.92
N SER A 17 -1.46 10.52 -26.82
CA SER A 17 -1.26 9.78 -25.57
C SER A 17 -0.65 10.62 -24.44
N THR A 18 0.15 11.64 -24.75
CA THR A 18 0.70 12.54 -23.72
C THR A 18 -0.35 13.48 -23.15
N HIS A 19 -1.33 13.90 -23.95
CA HIS A 19 -2.41 14.76 -23.47
C HIS A 19 -3.34 13.98 -22.53
N ASP A 20 -3.66 12.73 -22.88
CA ASP A 20 -4.47 11.85 -22.02
C ASP A 20 -3.76 11.52 -20.71
N LEU A 21 -2.47 11.19 -20.73
CA LEU A 21 -1.72 10.90 -19.50
C LEU A 21 -1.64 12.12 -18.57
N LEU A 22 -1.45 13.33 -19.10
CA LEU A 22 -1.44 14.56 -18.29
C LEU A 22 -2.78 14.82 -17.61
N SER A 23 -3.90 14.38 -18.22
CA SER A 23 -5.23 14.55 -17.66
C SER A 23 -5.45 13.75 -16.37
N TYR A 24 -4.67 12.69 -16.15
CA TYR A 24 -4.71 11.87 -14.94
C TYR A 24 -3.67 12.28 -13.88
N MET A 25 -2.72 13.15 -14.23
CA MET A 25 -1.70 13.66 -13.30
C MET A 25 -2.18 14.94 -12.60
N ASP A 26 -3.34 14.85 -11.94
CA ASP A 26 -4.04 15.96 -11.30
C ASP A 26 -3.80 16.05 -9.78
N LYS A 27 -2.80 15.30 -9.28
CA LYS A 27 -2.46 15.19 -7.85
C LYS A 27 -3.63 14.70 -7.00
N GLY A 28 -4.45 13.80 -7.54
CA GLY A 28 -5.53 13.15 -6.82
C GLY A 28 -6.84 13.92 -6.79
N GLN A 29 -7.00 15.01 -7.56
CA GLN A 29 -8.24 15.78 -7.58
C GLN A 29 -9.42 14.90 -8.02
N ALA A 30 -9.30 14.22 -9.17
CA ALA A 30 -10.31 13.27 -9.62
C ALA A 30 -10.44 12.05 -8.69
N ALA A 31 -9.36 11.64 -8.02
CA ALA A 31 -9.43 10.54 -7.07
C ALA A 31 -10.26 10.91 -5.85
N SER A 32 -10.08 12.11 -5.31
CA SER A 32 -10.87 12.65 -4.21
C SER A 32 -12.35 12.82 -4.61
N ASP A 33 -12.63 13.45 -5.75
CA ASP A 33 -14.01 13.71 -6.20
C ASP A 33 -14.80 12.41 -6.45
N GLU A 34 -14.12 11.36 -6.94
CA GLU A 34 -14.73 10.05 -7.20
C GLU A 34 -14.62 9.05 -6.05
N ASN A 35 -14.09 9.48 -4.89
CA ASN A 35 -13.80 8.63 -3.73
C ASN A 35 -12.97 7.38 -4.09
N ARG A 36 -11.99 7.53 -4.98
CA ARG A 36 -11.02 6.49 -5.35
C ARG A 36 -9.86 6.48 -4.37
N TRP A 37 -9.45 5.28 -3.94
CA TRP A 37 -8.32 5.09 -3.03
C TRP A 37 -7.46 3.95 -3.53
N THR A 38 -6.15 4.11 -3.40
CA THR A 38 -5.18 3.06 -3.74
C THR A 38 -4.26 2.80 -2.56
N PHE A 39 -4.31 1.56 -2.06
CA PHE A 39 -3.37 1.04 -1.08
C PHE A 39 -2.38 0.13 -1.77
N GLU A 40 -1.09 0.39 -1.59
CA GLU A 40 -0.04 -0.46 -2.14
C GLU A 40 0.78 -1.06 -1.00
N THR A 41 0.73 -2.38 -0.90
CA THR A 41 1.26 -3.15 0.23
C THR A 41 2.48 -3.94 -0.20
N ALA A 42 3.58 -3.80 0.52
CA ALA A 42 4.74 -4.67 0.35
C ALA A 42 5.54 -4.80 1.64
N TRP A 43 6.28 -5.91 1.75
CA TRP A 43 7.24 -6.11 2.84
C TRP A 43 8.38 -5.08 2.84
N GLU A 44 8.71 -4.55 1.66
CA GLU A 44 9.84 -3.64 1.46
C GLU A 44 9.47 -2.15 1.49
N VAL A 45 8.21 -1.81 1.81
CA VAL A 45 7.80 -0.42 2.02
C VAL A 45 8.55 0.16 3.22
N ALA A 46 9.35 1.21 3.01
CA ALA A 46 10.26 1.81 4.00
C ALA A 46 11.18 0.79 4.74
N ASN A 47 11.47 -0.33 4.08
CA ASN A 47 12.26 -1.43 4.63
C ASN A 47 13.10 -2.08 3.52
N LYS A 48 14.33 -1.60 3.33
CA LYS A 48 15.17 -2.06 2.22
C LYS A 48 15.71 -3.48 2.43
N VAL A 49 15.12 -4.44 1.73
CA VAL A 49 15.58 -5.84 1.69
C VAL A 49 16.18 -6.20 0.33
N GLY A 50 15.55 -5.77 -0.77
CA GLY A 50 15.89 -6.19 -2.12
C GLY A 50 15.41 -5.24 -3.22
N GLY A 51 14.94 -5.83 -4.32
CA GLY A 51 14.59 -5.08 -5.54
C GLY A 51 13.24 -4.37 -5.46
N ILE A 52 12.28 -4.92 -4.69
CA ILE A 52 10.93 -4.35 -4.57
C ILE A 52 10.98 -2.96 -3.94
N TYR A 53 11.85 -2.75 -2.95
CA TYR A 53 12.13 -1.43 -2.39
C TYR A 53 12.42 -0.40 -3.49
N THR A 54 13.29 -0.75 -4.44
CA THR A 54 13.70 0.17 -5.52
C THR A 54 12.54 0.45 -6.47
N VAL A 55 11.73 -0.57 -6.77
CA VAL A 55 10.55 -0.43 -7.63
C VAL A 55 9.55 0.53 -6.97
N ILE A 56 9.13 0.27 -5.73
CA ILE A 56 8.12 1.09 -5.05
C ILE A 56 8.66 2.51 -4.83
N ARG A 57 9.89 2.66 -4.34
CA ARG A 57 10.54 3.97 -4.12
C ARG A 57 10.59 4.81 -5.39
N SER A 58 10.97 4.22 -6.53
CA SER A 58 11.08 4.95 -7.80
C SER A 58 9.72 5.27 -8.44
N LYS A 59 8.70 4.45 -8.14
CA LYS A 59 7.32 4.64 -8.62
C LYS A 59 6.52 5.63 -7.76
N ALA A 60 6.89 5.81 -6.49
CA ALA A 60 6.17 6.67 -5.55
C ALA A 60 5.81 8.04 -6.14
N TYR A 61 6.79 8.72 -6.77
CA TYR A 61 6.59 10.02 -7.42
C TYR A 61 5.41 10.04 -8.40
N VAL A 62 5.38 9.11 -9.36
CA VAL A 62 4.31 9.11 -10.36
C VAL A 62 2.97 8.71 -9.74
N SER A 63 2.98 7.82 -8.75
CA SER A 63 1.76 7.44 -8.03
C SER A 63 1.15 8.59 -7.23
N THR A 64 1.97 9.42 -6.58
CA THR A 64 1.50 10.62 -5.88
C THR A 64 1.09 11.74 -6.84
N GLU A 65 1.73 11.88 -8.00
CA GLU A 65 1.31 12.85 -9.01
C GLU A 65 -0.05 12.49 -9.64
N GLU A 66 -0.42 11.21 -9.68
CA GLU A 66 -1.74 10.75 -10.14
C GLU A 66 -2.79 10.79 -9.02
N MET A 67 -2.47 10.23 -7.86
CA MET A 67 -3.47 9.94 -6.80
C MET A 67 -3.39 10.87 -5.59
N GLY A 68 -2.35 11.69 -5.45
CA GLY A 68 -2.19 12.60 -4.33
C GLY A 68 -2.32 11.92 -2.96
N GLU A 69 -3.16 12.49 -2.09
CA GLU A 69 -3.46 11.96 -0.75
C GLU A 69 -4.34 10.71 -0.75
N ASN A 70 -4.89 10.32 -1.91
CA ASN A 70 -5.68 9.10 -2.06
C ASN A 70 -4.82 7.85 -2.30
N TYR A 71 -3.49 7.98 -2.28
CA TYR A 71 -2.53 6.89 -2.40
C TYR A 71 -1.74 6.72 -1.10
N CYS A 72 -1.78 5.50 -0.55
CA CYS A 72 -1.16 5.17 0.72
C CYS A 72 -0.40 3.84 0.63
N LEU A 73 0.82 3.83 1.15
CA LEU A 73 1.68 2.66 1.22
C LEU A 73 1.49 1.92 2.55
N LEU A 74 1.42 0.59 2.48
CA LEU A 74 1.25 -0.27 3.66
C LEU A 74 2.48 -1.20 3.79
N GLY A 75 3.04 -1.32 4.99
CA GLY A 75 4.21 -2.17 5.20
C GLY A 75 4.46 -2.53 6.67
N PRO A 76 5.42 -3.43 6.95
CA PRO A 76 5.79 -3.76 8.31
C PRO A 76 6.61 -2.63 8.95
N TYR A 77 6.34 -2.31 10.21
CA TYR A 77 7.16 -1.39 10.97
C TYR A 77 8.50 -2.04 11.36
N LYS A 78 9.60 -1.45 10.89
CA LYS A 78 10.96 -1.78 11.29
C LYS A 78 11.63 -0.51 11.81
N GLU A 79 11.67 -0.36 13.13
CA GLU A 79 12.14 0.87 13.82
C GLU A 79 13.46 1.42 13.26
N GLN A 80 14.44 0.54 13.00
CA GLN A 80 15.75 0.94 12.50
C GLN A 80 15.68 1.65 11.14
N CYS A 81 14.77 1.24 10.25
CA CYS A 81 14.60 1.85 8.93
C CYS A 81 13.66 3.07 9.02
N ALA A 82 12.55 2.92 9.74
CA ALA A 82 11.52 3.96 9.87
C ALA A 82 12.09 5.27 10.43
N ARG A 83 12.99 5.20 11.43
CA ARG A 83 13.62 6.39 12.04
C ARG A 83 14.39 7.29 11.06
N THR A 84 14.83 6.76 9.94
CA THR A 84 15.61 7.52 8.94
C THR A 84 14.85 7.77 7.66
N GLU A 85 13.87 6.93 7.34
CA GLU A 85 13.13 7.00 6.08
C GLU A 85 11.74 7.60 6.23
N VAL A 86 11.15 7.67 7.43
CA VAL A 86 9.77 8.10 7.62
C VAL A 86 9.73 9.35 8.50
N GLU A 87 8.98 10.35 8.04
CA GLU A 87 8.54 11.45 8.90
C GLU A 87 7.21 11.05 9.52
N GLU A 88 7.24 10.69 10.81
CA GLU A 88 6.04 10.28 11.55
C GLU A 88 5.09 11.47 11.71
N ALA A 89 3.82 11.26 11.33
CA ALA A 89 2.76 12.24 11.43
C ALA A 89 1.39 11.54 11.47
N GLU A 90 0.44 12.14 12.17
CA GLU A 90 -0.95 11.69 12.12
C GLU A 90 -1.64 12.25 10.87
N PHE A 91 -2.58 11.47 10.33
CA PHE A 91 -3.43 11.93 9.22
C PHE A 91 -4.42 13.01 9.68
N PRO A 92 -5.04 13.78 8.76
CA PRO A 92 -6.04 14.78 9.11
C PRO A 92 -7.17 14.19 9.97
N PRO A 93 -7.63 14.86 11.04
CA PRO A 93 -8.58 14.28 12.00
C PRO A 93 -9.88 13.72 11.41
N ASN A 94 -10.34 14.28 10.29
CA ASN A 94 -11.59 13.88 9.62
C ASN A 94 -11.36 12.92 8.43
N SER A 95 -10.14 12.43 8.23
CA SER A 95 -9.82 11.49 7.16
C SER A 95 -10.32 10.08 7.48
N PRO A 96 -10.82 9.31 6.49
CA PRO A 96 -11.13 7.89 6.68
C PRO A 96 -9.89 7.07 7.12
N LEU A 97 -8.68 7.50 6.76
CA LEU A 97 -7.44 6.90 7.24
C LEU A 97 -7.30 7.01 8.76
N THR A 98 -7.55 8.20 9.33
CA THR A 98 -7.48 8.45 10.78
C THR A 98 -8.47 7.57 11.53
N THR A 99 -9.71 7.48 11.04
CA THR A 99 -10.75 6.64 11.64
C THR A 99 -10.33 5.17 11.63
N ALA A 100 -9.83 4.66 10.51
CA ALA A 100 -9.39 3.27 10.38
C ALA A 100 -8.17 2.95 11.26
N VAL A 101 -7.17 3.84 11.29
CA VAL A 101 -5.99 3.69 12.16
C VAL A 101 -6.40 3.66 13.63
N ASN A 102 -7.32 4.54 14.04
CA ASN A 102 -7.81 4.57 15.42
C ASN A 102 -8.66 3.33 15.76
N ALA A 103 -9.43 2.80 14.81
CA ALA A 103 -10.16 1.55 14.98
C ALA A 103 -9.21 0.35 15.14
N MET A 104 -8.07 0.33 14.46
CA MET A 104 -7.02 -0.68 14.66
C MET A 104 -6.34 -0.50 16.03
N ARG A 105 -5.96 0.73 16.38
CA ARG A 105 -5.31 1.05 17.67
C ARG A 105 -6.18 0.71 18.88
N SER A 106 -7.51 0.91 18.78
CA SER A 106 -8.45 0.57 19.86
C SER A 106 -8.58 -0.94 20.11
N GLN A 107 -8.22 -1.76 19.12
CA GLN A 107 -8.17 -3.22 19.22
C GLN A 107 -6.84 -3.74 19.77
N GLY A 108 -5.89 -2.85 20.09
CA GLY A 108 -4.59 -3.19 20.67
C GLY A 108 -3.45 -3.32 19.67
N TYR A 109 -3.70 -3.12 18.37
CA TYR A 109 -2.63 -3.07 17.38
C TYR A 109 -1.87 -1.75 17.44
N LYS A 110 -0.60 -1.77 17.04
CA LYS A 110 0.25 -0.57 16.94
C LYS A 110 0.54 -0.28 15.48
N LEU A 111 0.08 0.90 15.04
CA LEU A 111 0.27 1.42 13.69
C LEU A 111 1.01 2.75 13.79
N HIS A 112 2.06 2.89 12.99
CA HIS A 112 2.84 4.12 12.81
C HIS A 112 2.43 4.76 11.49
N THR A 113 2.08 6.04 11.51
CA THR A 113 1.61 6.78 10.33
C THR A 113 2.58 7.90 10.01
N GLY A 114 2.62 8.32 8.74
CA GLY A 114 3.45 9.45 8.34
C GLY A 114 3.60 9.57 6.84
N THR A 115 4.75 10.08 6.42
CA THR A 115 5.15 10.15 5.01
C THR A 115 6.51 9.49 4.81
N TRP A 116 6.67 8.78 3.69
CA TRP A 116 7.96 8.19 3.33
C TRP A 116 8.84 9.24 2.64
N LEU A 117 10.04 9.48 3.16
CA LEU A 117 11.00 10.50 2.72
C LEU A 117 11.70 10.10 1.41
N VAL A 118 10.91 10.00 0.34
CA VAL A 118 11.32 9.68 -1.03
C VAL A 118 10.63 10.63 -2.00
N ASP A 119 11.01 10.61 -3.27
CA ASP A 119 10.38 11.44 -4.30
C ASP A 119 8.86 11.15 -4.34
N GLY A 120 8.05 12.19 -4.17
CA GLY A 120 6.59 12.12 -4.07
C GLY A 120 6.03 12.24 -2.63
N ASN A 121 6.83 11.95 -1.61
CA ASN A 121 6.42 11.94 -0.19
C ASN A 121 5.07 11.22 0.05
N PRO A 122 4.91 9.95 -0.39
CA PRO A 122 3.65 9.24 -0.26
C PRO A 122 3.27 9.03 1.20
N GLN A 123 1.97 9.04 1.47
CA GLN A 123 1.43 8.62 2.77
C GLN A 123 1.78 7.16 3.04
N ILE A 124 2.06 6.84 4.30
CA ILE A 124 2.48 5.49 4.70
C ILE A 124 1.86 5.09 6.05
N ILE A 125 1.51 3.81 6.15
CA ILE A 125 1.08 3.16 7.39
C ILE A 125 1.95 1.92 7.60
N LEU A 126 2.67 1.92 8.72
CA LEU A 126 3.55 0.84 9.13
C LEU A 126 2.97 0.05 10.31
N PHE A 127 2.82 -1.25 10.14
CA PHE A 127 2.21 -2.16 11.11
C PHE A 127 3.28 -2.81 12.00
N ASP A 128 3.22 -2.60 13.31
CA ASP A 128 4.06 -3.33 14.26
C ASP A 128 3.53 -4.77 14.40
N ILE A 129 4.21 -5.70 13.72
CA ILE A 129 3.88 -7.13 13.72
C ILE A 129 3.83 -7.70 15.14
N GLY A 130 4.69 -7.22 16.05
CA GLY A 130 4.71 -7.68 17.43
C GLY A 130 3.39 -7.42 18.16
N SER A 131 2.66 -6.38 17.76
CA SER A 131 1.34 -6.06 18.34
C SER A 131 0.23 -7.03 17.92
N GLY A 132 0.41 -7.81 16.84
CA GLY A 132 -0.53 -8.83 16.38
C GLY A 132 -0.16 -10.26 16.77
N ALA A 133 1.00 -10.49 17.38
CA ALA A 133 1.52 -11.83 17.68
C ALA A 133 0.58 -12.66 18.58
N TRP A 134 -0.19 -12.03 19.45
CA TRP A 134 -1.14 -12.69 20.35
C TRP A 134 -2.32 -13.37 19.60
N GLN A 135 -2.60 -12.97 18.36
CA GLN A 135 -3.64 -13.56 17.52
C GLN A 135 -3.11 -14.63 16.53
N LEU A 136 -1.79 -14.87 16.49
CA LEU A 136 -1.16 -15.68 15.43
C LEU A 136 -1.82 -17.06 15.25
N ASP A 137 -2.11 -17.77 16.33
CA ASP A 137 -2.75 -19.09 16.25
C ASP A 137 -4.18 -19.01 15.68
N GLY A 138 -4.93 -17.96 16.04
CA GLY A 138 -6.24 -17.67 15.47
C GLY A 138 -6.16 -17.38 13.97
N TYR A 139 -5.21 -16.53 13.57
CA TYR A 139 -4.98 -16.20 12.15
C TYR A 139 -4.58 -17.42 11.33
N LYS A 140 -3.71 -18.28 11.84
CA LYS A 140 -3.35 -19.54 11.17
C LYS A 140 -4.55 -20.46 10.98
N GLN A 141 -5.38 -20.58 12.01
CA GLN A 141 -6.60 -21.38 11.93
C GLN A 141 -7.57 -20.80 10.90
N GLU A 142 -7.75 -19.48 10.87
CA GLU A 142 -8.62 -18.81 9.91
C GLU A 142 -8.09 -18.96 8.48
N LEU A 143 -6.79 -18.77 8.24
CA LEU A 143 -6.15 -18.96 6.94
C LEU A 143 -6.36 -20.40 6.42
N TRP A 144 -6.18 -21.40 7.29
CA TRP A 144 -6.46 -22.80 6.96
C TRP A 144 -7.93 -23.01 6.59
N ASN A 145 -8.86 -22.45 7.36
CA ASN A 145 -10.29 -22.58 7.09
C ASN A 145 -10.70 -21.90 5.77
N THR A 146 -10.07 -20.79 5.43
CA THR A 146 -10.38 -20.00 4.23
C THR A 146 -9.83 -20.64 2.95
N CYS A 147 -8.58 -21.14 2.98
CA CYS A 147 -7.90 -21.57 1.75
C CYS A 147 -7.06 -22.85 1.87
N GLY A 148 -7.05 -23.51 3.03
CA GLY A 148 -6.29 -24.75 3.25
C GLY A 148 -4.78 -24.57 3.26
N ILE A 149 -4.27 -23.36 3.50
CA ILE A 149 -2.84 -23.08 3.61
C ILE A 149 -2.40 -23.18 5.08
N GLY A 150 -1.47 -24.09 5.37
CA GLY A 150 -0.88 -24.28 6.69
C GLY A 150 0.48 -23.58 6.82
N ILE A 151 0.78 -23.06 8.00
CA ILE A 151 2.01 -22.29 8.27
C ILE A 151 2.83 -22.98 9.37
N PRO A 152 4.05 -23.46 9.07
CA PRO A 152 4.91 -24.12 10.06
C PRO A 152 5.14 -23.25 11.30
N HIS A 153 5.17 -23.85 12.49
CA HIS A 153 5.29 -23.09 13.74
C HIS A 153 6.62 -22.34 13.86
N LEU A 154 7.72 -22.94 13.43
CA LEU A 154 9.07 -22.40 13.59
C LEU A 154 9.48 -21.42 12.47
N ASP A 155 8.63 -21.20 11.47
CA ASP A 155 8.92 -20.30 10.35
C ASP A 155 8.53 -18.87 10.71
N ILE A 156 9.51 -18.10 11.18
CA ILE A 156 9.31 -16.72 11.63
C ILE A 156 8.84 -15.83 10.47
N GLU A 157 9.40 -15.98 9.27
CA GLU A 157 9.07 -15.14 8.13
C GLU A 157 7.62 -15.38 7.68
N ALA A 158 7.22 -16.64 7.59
CA ALA A 158 5.84 -16.98 7.27
C ALA A 158 4.86 -16.53 8.38
N ASN A 159 5.23 -16.65 9.66
CA ASN A 159 4.42 -16.16 10.77
C ASN A 159 4.22 -14.64 10.71
N ASP A 160 5.30 -13.89 10.46
CA ASP A 160 5.26 -12.44 10.33
C ASP A 160 4.41 -12.01 9.12
N ALA A 161 4.54 -12.69 7.99
CA ALA A 161 3.72 -12.45 6.79
C ALA A 161 2.23 -12.69 7.05
N VAL A 162 1.88 -13.72 7.84
CA VAL A 162 0.50 -13.96 8.27
C VAL A 162 -0.02 -12.80 9.11
N ILE A 163 0.71 -12.41 10.15
CA ILE A 163 0.27 -11.33 11.04
C ILE A 163 0.10 -10.02 10.25
N LEU A 164 1.08 -9.67 9.42
CA LEU A 164 1.00 -8.48 8.55
C LEU A 164 -0.22 -8.56 7.63
N GLY A 165 -0.44 -9.69 6.97
CA GLY A 165 -1.56 -9.88 6.05
C GLY A 165 -2.92 -9.67 6.73
N PHE A 166 -3.11 -10.27 7.91
CA PHE A 166 -4.34 -10.10 8.69
C PHE A 166 -4.54 -8.67 9.17
N MET A 167 -3.48 -8.01 9.68
CA MET A 167 -3.55 -6.61 10.10
C MET A 167 -3.90 -5.69 8.92
N VAL A 168 -3.34 -5.94 7.74
CA VAL A 168 -3.64 -5.18 6.51
C VAL A 168 -5.07 -5.41 6.06
N ALA A 169 -5.54 -6.66 5.97
CA ALA A 169 -6.91 -6.97 5.58
C ALA A 169 -7.93 -6.35 6.54
N GLN A 170 -7.66 -6.44 7.84
CA GLN A 170 -8.49 -5.82 8.86
C GLN A 170 -8.50 -4.28 8.74
N PHE A 171 -7.34 -3.66 8.54
CA PHE A 171 -7.25 -2.21 8.32
C PHE A 171 -8.05 -1.76 7.10
N ILE A 172 -7.93 -2.45 5.96
CA ILE A 172 -8.69 -2.14 4.75
C ILE A 172 -10.20 -2.30 5.00
N GLY A 173 -10.62 -3.29 5.79
CA GLY A 173 -12.00 -3.46 6.22
C GLY A 173 -12.52 -2.28 7.04
N GLU A 174 -11.75 -1.81 8.03
CA GLU A 174 -12.09 -0.61 8.83
C GLU A 174 -12.06 0.67 7.98
N PHE A 175 -11.09 0.78 7.07
CA PHE A 175 -10.99 1.89 6.13
C PHE A 175 -12.22 1.96 5.22
N ARG A 176 -12.66 0.84 4.66
CA ARG A 176 -13.84 0.82 3.78
C ARG A 176 -15.08 1.33 4.52
N LYS A 177 -15.31 0.87 5.77
CA LYS A 177 -16.43 1.36 6.60
C LYS A 177 -16.33 2.86 6.86
N ALA A 178 -15.13 3.36 7.16
CA ALA A 178 -14.90 4.78 7.39
C ALA A 178 -15.12 5.61 6.11
N ALA A 179 -14.64 5.13 4.97
CA ALA A 179 -14.74 5.79 3.67
C ALA A 179 -16.19 5.84 3.15
N GLU A 180 -17.03 4.84 3.47
CA GLU A 180 -18.47 4.85 3.18
C GLU A 180 -19.20 5.99 3.91
N SER A 181 -18.72 6.44 5.07
CA SER A 181 -19.31 7.55 5.84
C SER A 181 -18.69 8.91 5.52
N TYR A 182 -17.61 8.93 4.73
CA TYR A 182 -16.81 10.13 4.46
C TYR A 182 -17.31 10.94 3.26
N SER A 183 -17.92 10.30 2.28
CA SER A 183 -18.40 10.93 1.03
C SER A 183 -19.75 10.34 0.63
N ASP A 184 -20.59 11.17 -0.02
CA ASP A 184 -21.84 10.73 -0.64
C ASP A 184 -21.60 9.76 -1.81
N THR A 185 -20.38 9.75 -2.36
CA THR A 185 -19.98 8.82 -3.41
C THR A 185 -19.43 7.54 -2.80
N PRO A 186 -19.91 6.34 -3.18
CA PRO A 186 -19.38 5.08 -2.66
C PRO A 186 -17.87 4.93 -2.91
N PRO A 187 -17.09 4.47 -1.92
CA PRO A 187 -15.65 4.37 -2.07
C PRO A 187 -15.25 3.29 -3.07
N ARG A 188 -14.25 3.62 -3.90
CA ARG A 188 -13.63 2.72 -4.88
C ARG A 188 -12.21 2.42 -4.42
N VAL A 189 -12.04 1.31 -3.72
CA VAL A 189 -10.76 0.97 -3.08
C VAL A 189 -10.02 -0.09 -3.90
N VAL A 190 -8.78 0.21 -4.25
CA VAL A 190 -7.83 -0.74 -4.84
C VAL A 190 -6.78 -1.09 -3.79
N ALA A 191 -6.56 -2.38 -3.54
CA ALA A 191 -5.47 -2.88 -2.72
C ALA A 191 -4.51 -3.70 -3.60
N HIS A 192 -3.29 -3.21 -3.79
CA HIS A 192 -2.25 -3.79 -4.64
C HIS A 192 -1.17 -4.39 -3.76
N PHE A 193 -0.87 -5.68 -3.92
CA PHE A 193 0.07 -6.41 -3.09
C PHE A 193 1.29 -6.86 -3.90
N HIS A 194 2.48 -6.66 -3.34
CA HIS A 194 3.75 -7.08 -3.94
C HIS A 194 4.33 -8.28 -3.20
N GLU A 195 4.65 -9.33 -3.96
CA GLU A 195 5.25 -10.58 -3.49
C GLU A 195 4.41 -11.37 -2.47
N TRP A 196 4.83 -12.61 -2.22
CA TRP A 196 4.09 -13.54 -1.37
C TRP A 196 4.01 -13.10 0.09
N GLN A 197 5.00 -12.34 0.59
CA GLN A 197 5.05 -11.83 1.96
C GLN A 197 3.86 -10.89 2.27
N ALA A 198 3.37 -10.14 1.28
CA ALA A 198 2.17 -9.33 1.40
C ALA A 198 0.89 -10.07 0.95
N GLY A 199 1.05 -11.19 0.25
CA GLY A 199 -0.04 -11.94 -0.39
C GLY A 199 -1.08 -12.50 0.58
N ILE A 200 -0.75 -12.74 1.85
CA ILE A 200 -1.74 -13.16 2.84
C ILE A 200 -2.84 -12.09 3.01
N GLY A 201 -2.50 -10.80 2.95
CA GLY A 201 -3.48 -9.73 3.01
C GLY A 201 -4.47 -9.80 1.86
N LEU A 202 -4.01 -10.13 0.65
CA LEU A 202 -4.88 -10.30 -0.52
C LEU A 202 -5.83 -11.50 -0.37
N ILE A 203 -5.38 -12.59 0.25
CA ILE A 203 -6.22 -13.78 0.48
C ILE A 203 -7.33 -13.50 1.49
N MET A 204 -7.04 -12.65 2.49
CA MET A 204 -7.94 -12.38 3.61
C MET A 204 -8.86 -11.17 3.42
N LEU A 205 -8.79 -10.48 2.27
CA LEU A 205 -9.70 -9.40 1.87
C LEU A 205 -10.99 -9.92 1.25
#